data_AF-A0A8B5XB09-F1
#
_entry.id   AF-A0A8B5XB09-F1
#
_cell.length_a   1.000
_cell.length_b   1.000
_cell.length_c   1.000
_cell.angle_alpha   90.00
_cell.angle_beta   90.00
_cell.angle_gamma   90.00
#
_symmetry.space_group_name_H-M   'P 1'
#
loop_
_entity.id
_entity.type
_entity.pdbx_description
1 polymer ?
#
loop_
_entity_poly.entity_id
_entity_poly.type
_entity_poly.pdbx_seq_one_letter_code
_entity_poly.pdbx_strand_id
1 'polypeptide(L)'
;MTDDPAMWKPRVDSVDIGSLSEREQRVFANQVKKWGAPLANHQIYARVPSIFHGAQGMWRGLGESGHLDGALVTILNRRVAIINGCVF
;
A
#
# COMPACT_ATOMS: atom_id res chain seq x y z
N MET A 1 28.92 -4.72 5.98
CA MET A 1 27.95 -5.42 5.11
C MET A 1 27.41 -4.35 4.19
N THR A 2 28.06 -4.24 3.03
CA THR A 2 28.05 -3.10 2.11
C THR A 2 26.84 -3.11 1.18
N ASP A 3 26.25 -1.93 1.07
CA ASP A 3 25.38 -1.36 0.04
C ASP A 3 25.24 -2.13 -1.29
N ASP A 4 24.03 -2.67 -1.54
CA ASP A 4 23.53 -3.06 -2.86
C ASP A 4 22.72 -1.87 -3.45
N PRO A 5 23.10 -1.33 -4.63
CA PRO A 5 22.42 -0.19 -5.25
C PRO A 5 20.99 -0.49 -5.75
N ALA A 6 20.50 -1.73 -5.68
CA ALA A 6 19.16 -2.10 -6.16
C ALA A 6 18.05 -2.15 -5.07
N MET A 7 18.36 -1.97 -3.79
CA MET A 7 17.37 -2.04 -2.71
C MET A 7 16.93 -0.65 -2.26
N TRP A 8 15.92 -0.09 -2.91
CA TRP A 8 15.25 1.12 -2.42
C TRP A 8 14.77 0.91 -0.98
N LYS A 9 15.34 1.66 -0.04
CA LYS A 9 14.88 1.71 1.36
C LYS A 9 13.97 2.93 1.55
N PRO A 10 12.74 2.75 2.06
CA PRO A 10 11.90 3.88 2.45
C PRO A 10 12.63 4.77 3.46
N ARG A 11 12.51 6.10 3.32
CA ARG A 11 13.05 7.07 4.30
C ARG A 11 12.31 7.03 5.65
N VAL A 12 11.11 6.45 5.66
CA VAL A 12 10.25 6.30 6.83
C VAL A 12 10.15 4.81 7.10
N ASP A 13 10.52 4.40 8.31
CA ASP A 13 10.41 3.01 8.73
C ASP A 13 8.95 2.54 8.73
N SER A 14 8.71 1.25 8.49
CA SER A 14 7.38 0.66 8.68
C SER A 14 6.94 0.78 10.15
N VAL A 15 5.63 0.75 10.39
CA VAL A 15 5.10 0.59 11.76
C VAL A 15 5.12 -0.87 12.18
N ASP A 16 5.32 -1.11 13.48
CA ASP A 16 4.95 -2.36 14.13
C ASP A 16 3.42 -2.53 14.12
N ILE A 17 2.93 -3.45 13.29
CA ILE A 17 1.49 -3.72 13.13
C ILE A 17 0.84 -4.09 14.47
N GLY A 18 1.56 -4.76 15.39
CA GLY A 18 1.01 -5.14 16.70
C GLY A 18 0.66 -3.95 17.59
N SER A 19 1.26 -2.79 17.33
CA SER A 19 1.00 -1.55 18.07
C SER A 19 -0.22 -0.76 17.56
N LEU A 20 -0.77 -1.14 16.41
CA LEU A 20 -1.90 -0.43 15.76
C LEU A 20 -3.25 -0.78 16.41
N SER A 21 -4.29 -0.01 16.09
CA SER A 21 -5.65 -0.36 16.51
C SER A 21 -6.09 -1.70 15.91
N GLU A 22 -7.00 -2.43 16.57
CA GLU A 22 -7.50 -3.70 16.05
C GLU A 22 -8.10 -3.58 14.64
N ARG A 23 -8.71 -2.41 14.35
CA ARG A 23 -9.29 -2.13 13.03
C ARG A 23 -8.21 -2.16 11.95
N GLU A 24 -7.07 -1.53 12.21
CA GLU A 24 -5.95 -1.46 11.26
C GLU A 24 -5.24 -2.81 11.15
N GLN A 25 -5.06 -3.51 12.29
CA GLN A 25 -4.51 -4.87 12.30
C GLN A 25 -5.34 -5.82 11.42
N ARG A 26 -6.67 -5.74 11.48
CA ARG A 26 -7.55 -6.53 10.60
C ARG A 26 -7.35 -6.22 9.12
N VAL A 27 -7.07 -4.96 8.76
CA VAL A 27 -6.75 -4.61 7.37
C VAL A 27 -5.49 -5.35 6.93
N PHE A 28 -4.40 -5.28 7.71
CA PHE A 28 -3.15 -5.97 7.37
C PHE A 28 -3.30 -7.50 7.35
N ALA A 29 -4.07 -8.09 8.27
CA ALA A 29 -4.38 -9.51 8.24
C ALA A 29 -5.08 -9.92 6.92
N ASN A 30 -6.02 -9.11 6.43
CA ASN A 30 -6.67 -9.33 5.13
C ASN A 30 -5.67 -9.19 3.96
N GLN A 31 -4.72 -8.27 4.04
CA GLN A 31 -3.65 -8.13 3.04
C GLN A 31 -2.78 -9.39 2.98
N VAL A 32 -2.35 -9.89 4.14
CA VAL A 32 -1.58 -11.13 4.23
C VAL A 32 -2.36 -12.31 3.66
N LYS A 33 -3.64 -12.45 4.00
CA LYS A 33 -4.49 -13.50 3.44
C LYS A 33 -4.60 -13.43 1.91
N LYS A 34 -4.66 -12.21 1.35
CA LYS A 34 -4.86 -11.99 -0.09
C LYS A 34 -3.56 -12.04 -0.90
N TRP A 35 -2.47 -11.56 -0.35
CA TRP A 35 -1.21 -11.29 -1.08
C TRP A 35 0.03 -11.93 -0.45
N GLY A 36 -0.11 -12.64 0.67
CA GLY A 36 1.00 -13.31 1.38
C GLY A 36 1.82 -12.40 2.29
N ALA A 37 1.67 -11.08 2.19
CA ALA A 37 2.37 -10.11 3.04
C ALA A 37 1.57 -8.79 3.17
N PRO A 38 1.86 -7.98 4.21
CA PRO A 38 1.43 -6.58 4.26
C PRO A 38 2.00 -5.79 3.08
N LEU A 39 1.23 -4.86 2.51
CA LEU A 39 1.73 -3.95 1.49
C LEU A 39 2.64 -2.90 2.13
N ALA A 40 3.85 -2.73 1.60
CA ALA A 40 4.87 -1.84 2.17
C ALA A 40 4.39 -0.37 2.27
N ASN A 41 3.69 0.13 1.25
CA ASN A 41 3.13 1.49 1.28
C ASN A 41 2.09 1.68 2.40
N HIS A 42 1.28 0.65 2.67
CA HIS A 42 0.27 0.70 3.73
C HIS A 42 0.90 0.72 5.12
N GLN A 43 2.02 0.01 5.30
CA GLN A 43 2.80 0.10 6.54
C GLN A 43 3.38 1.49 6.74
N ILE A 44 3.72 2.23 5.69
CA ILE A 44 4.19 3.62 5.83
C ILE A 44 3.01 4.54 6.20
N TYR A 45 1.87 4.43 5.50
CA TYR A 45 0.70 5.26 5.76
C TYR A 45 0.13 5.07 7.17
N ALA A 46 0.19 3.85 7.71
CA ALA A 46 -0.30 3.53 9.05
C ALA A 46 0.43 4.27 10.19
N ARG A 47 1.56 4.94 9.93
CA ARG A 47 2.16 5.87 10.90
C ARG A 47 1.27 7.08 11.20
N VAL A 48 0.39 7.44 10.27
CA VAL A 48 -0.57 8.53 10.42
C VAL A 48 -1.96 7.97 10.10
N PRO A 49 -2.75 7.56 11.11
CA PRO A 49 -4.01 6.85 10.90
C PRO A 49 -4.98 7.54 9.94
N SER A 50 -5.05 8.86 9.95
CA SER A 50 -5.89 9.62 9.01
C SER A 50 -5.45 9.45 7.55
N ILE A 51 -4.15 9.39 7.27
CA ILE A 51 -3.60 9.13 5.93
C ILE A 51 -3.90 7.69 5.52
N PHE A 52 -3.68 6.73 6.41
CA PHE A 52 -3.98 5.32 6.16
C PHE A 52 -5.46 5.11 5.80
N HIS A 53 -6.37 5.70 6.57
CA HIS A 53 -7.80 5.63 6.28
C HIS A 53 -8.19 6.36 4.99
N GLY A 54 -7.58 7.51 4.70
CA GLY A 54 -7.80 8.23 3.44
C GLY A 54 -7.40 7.39 2.21
N ALA A 55 -6.20 6.80 2.25
CA ALA A 55 -5.70 5.93 1.18
C ALA A 55 -6.60 4.70 0.99
N GLN A 56 -7.01 4.05 2.09
CA GLN A 56 -7.96 2.94 2.06
C GLN A 56 -9.31 3.34 1.45
N GLY A 57 -9.85 4.49 1.85
CA GLY A 57 -11.10 5.03 1.33
C GLY A 57 -11.04 5.31 -0.18
N MET A 58 -9.95 5.91 -0.65
CA MET A 58 -9.72 6.16 -2.07
C MET A 58 -9.71 4.87 -2.88
N TRP A 59 -8.92 3.87 -2.48
CA TRP A 59 -8.83 2.59 -3.20
C TRP A 59 -10.15 1.83 -3.20
N ARG A 60 -10.87 1.85 -2.07
CA ARG A 60 -12.21 1.29 -1.98
C ARG A 60 -13.17 1.97 -2.94
N GLY A 61 -13.20 3.30 -2.95
CA GLY A 61 -14.06 4.09 -3.83
C GLY A 61 -13.78 3.81 -5.31
N LEU A 62 -12.51 3.68 -5.71
CA LEU A 62 -12.15 3.28 -7.08
C LEU A 62 -12.74 1.91 -7.44
N GLY A 63 -12.58 0.92 -6.57
CA GLY A 63 -13.10 -0.43 -6.79
C GLY A 63 -14.63 -0.52 -6.81
N GLU A 64 -15.31 0.25 -5.94
CA GLU A 64 -16.77 0.25 -5.83
C GLU A 64 -17.46 1.13 -6.89
N SER A 65 -16.74 2.08 -7.51
CA SER A 65 -17.31 3.01 -8.49
C SER A 65 -17.89 2.34 -9.75
N GLY A 66 -17.41 1.15 -10.10
CA GLY A 66 -17.84 0.41 -11.29
C GLY A 66 -17.51 1.06 -12.64
N HIS A 67 -16.81 2.19 -12.66
CA HIS A 67 -16.46 2.91 -13.89
C HIS A 67 -15.31 2.28 -14.68
N LEU A 68 -14.42 1.55 -13.99
CA LEU A 68 -13.26 0.89 -14.59
C LEU A 68 -13.18 -0.55 -14.08
N ASP A 69 -12.94 -1.49 -14.99
CA ASP A 69 -12.64 -2.87 -14.62
C ASP A 69 -11.33 -2.95 -13.80
N GLY A 70 -11.27 -3.91 -12.87
CA GLY A 70 -10.12 -4.08 -11.99
C GLY A 70 -8.80 -4.29 -12.72
N ALA A 71 -8.79 -5.04 -13.84
CA ALA A 71 -7.58 -5.26 -14.62
C ALA A 71 -7.12 -3.97 -15.31
N LEU A 72 -8.06 -3.14 -15.80
CA LEU A 72 -7.75 -1.84 -16.38
C LEU A 72 -7.16 -0.89 -15.33
N VAL A 73 -7.72 -0.86 -14.12
CA VAL A 73 -7.16 -0.10 -12.99
C VAL A 73 -5.72 -0.52 -12.71
N THR A 74 -5.41 -1.82 -12.72
CA THR A 74 -4.04 -2.32 -12.53
C THR A 74 -3.09 -1.85 -13.63
N ILE A 75 -3.47 -1.92 -14.90
CA ILE A 75 -2.62 -1.50 -16.02
C ILE A 75 -2.38 0.02 -15.98
N LEU A 76 -3.42 0.81 -15.70
CA LEU A 76 -3.31 2.26 -15.56
C LEU A 76 -2.36 2.64 -14.42
N ASN A 77 -2.49 2.02 -13.26
CA ASN A 77 -1.59 2.26 -12.13
C ASN A 77 -0.14 1.94 -12.48
N ARG A 78 0.11 0.81 -13.18
CA ARG A 78 1.46 0.47 -13.63
C ARG A 78 2.01 1.48 -14.64
N ARG A 79 1.18 1.98 -15.56
CA ARG A 79 1.60 3.01 -16.53
C ARG A 79 1.96 4.33 -15.84
N VAL A 80 1.13 4.77 -14.89
CA VAL A 80 1.39 5.97 -14.08
C VAL A 80 2.67 5.80 -13.26
N ALA A 81 2.88 4.63 -12.63
CA ALA A 81 4.09 4.34 -11.88
C ALA A 81 5.35 4.44 -12.75
N ILE A 82 5.34 3.86 -13.94
CA ILE A 82 6.47 3.93 -14.90
C ILE A 82 6.77 5.38 -15.29
N ILE A 83 5.75 6.18 -15.60
CA ILE A 83 5.93 7.59 -15.99
C ILE A 83 6.57 8.40 -14.85
N ASN A 84 6.21 8.11 -13.60
CA ASN A 84 6.71 8.81 -12.42
C ASN A 84 7.99 8.20 -11.84
N GLY A 85 8.53 7.12 -12.40
CA GLY A 85 9.67 6.40 -11.81
C GLY A 85 9.36 5.80 -10.43
N CYS A 86 8.09 5.47 -10.16
CA CYS A 86 7.69 4.87 -8.90
C CYS A 86 8.14 3.41 -8.85
N VAL A 87 8.98 3.08 -7.86
CA VAL A 87 9.58 1.75 -7.67
C VAL A 87 8.72 0.80 -6.83
N PHE A 88 7.56 1.26 -6.37
CA PHE A 88 6.58 0.49 -5.60
C PHE A 88 5.53 -0.17 -6.49
#